data_AF-A0A359F1W7-F1
#
_entry.id   AF-A0A359F1W7-F1
#
_cell.length_a   1.000
_cell.length_b   1.000
_cell.length_c   1.000
_cell.angle_alpha   90.00
_cell.angle_beta   90.00
_cell.angle_gamma   90.00
#
_symmetry.space_group_name_H-M   'P 1'
#
loop_
_entity.id
_entity.type
_entity.pdbx_description
1 polymer ?
#
loop_
_entity_poly.entity_id
_entity_poly.type
_entity_poly.pdbx_seq_one_letter_code
_entity_poly.pdbx_strand_id
1 'polypeptide(L)'
;MNEVLPMFPLGSVLLPGAVLQLQVFEPRYSALMNTVMATTQEFGVTLIERGAEVGGGDQRLPVGCVAKVLLAQPLGEGRWILQAIGTDRFSVDEWLPEDPYPVATVCRFGPTSAEDAELFEVARTSPISTLDAYSILAAENSQLRRKLLHSALAHVEELRQAQRQWG
;
A
#
# COMPACT_ATOMS: atom_id res chain seq x y z
N MET A 1 -9.89 15.35 6.47
CA MET A 1 -11.03 14.95 7.32
C MET A 1 -10.79 13.49 7.68
N ASN A 2 -10.99 13.13 8.95
CA ASN A 2 -10.80 11.75 9.37
C ASN A 2 -11.96 10.89 8.89
N GLU A 3 -11.64 9.71 8.38
CA GLU A 3 -12.62 8.75 7.89
C GLU A 3 -12.30 7.34 8.40
N VAL A 4 -13.34 6.50 8.52
CA VAL A 4 -13.17 5.09 8.87
C VAL A 4 -12.99 4.30 7.58
N LEU A 5 -11.87 3.58 7.46
CA LEU A 5 -11.51 2.84 6.26
C LEU A 5 -11.28 1.36 6.59
N PRO A 6 -11.89 0.40 5.85
CA PRO A 6 -11.49 -1.00 5.90
C PRO A 6 -10.04 -1.14 5.42
N MET A 7 -9.24 -1.95 6.10
CA MET A 7 -7.80 -2.02 5.89
C MET A 7 -7.37 -3.42 5.45
N PHE A 8 -6.51 -3.47 4.43
CA PHE A 8 -5.91 -4.67 3.87
C PHE A 8 -4.38 -4.58 4.02
N PRO A 9 -3.82 -5.06 5.13
CA PRO A 9 -2.37 -5.08 5.33
C PRO A 9 -1.68 -6.05 4.37
N LEU A 10 -0.57 -5.62 3.75
CA LEU A 10 0.19 -6.40 2.77
C LEU A 10 1.69 -6.37 3.07
N GLY A 11 2.43 -7.37 2.60
CA GLY A 11 3.90 -7.40 2.64
C GLY A 11 4.57 -6.54 1.55
N SER A 12 3.80 -5.73 0.83
CA SER A 12 4.25 -4.83 -0.24
C SER A 12 3.58 -3.47 -0.11
N VAL A 13 4.22 -2.45 -0.67
CA VAL A 13 3.71 -1.08 -0.66
C VAL A 13 2.88 -0.83 -1.91
N LEU A 14 1.67 -0.29 -1.72
CA LEU A 14 0.90 0.31 -2.80
C LEU A 14 1.26 1.80 -2.92
N LEU A 15 1.70 2.22 -4.10
CA LEU A 15 1.95 3.64 -4.40
C LEU A 15 0.76 4.24 -5.17
N PRO A 16 0.51 5.56 -5.05
CA PRO A 16 -0.45 6.27 -5.90
C PRO A 16 -0.21 5.98 -7.39
N GLY A 17 -1.28 5.64 -8.12
CA GLY A 17 -1.25 5.23 -9.53
C GLY A 17 -0.86 3.78 -9.78
N ALA A 18 -0.39 3.03 -8.78
CA ALA A 18 -0.05 1.61 -8.94
C ALA A 18 -1.32 0.76 -9.05
N VAL A 19 -1.26 -0.28 -9.89
CA VAL A 19 -2.31 -1.30 -9.95
C VAL A 19 -1.96 -2.43 -8.98
N LEU A 20 -2.90 -2.74 -8.10
CA LEU A 20 -2.88 -3.88 -7.20
C LEU A 20 -3.75 -4.99 -7.77
N GLN A 21 -3.19 -6.19 -7.88
CA GLN A 21 -3.95 -7.40 -8.23
C GLN A 21 -3.89 -8.36 -7.04
N LEU A 22 -5.05 -8.83 -6.59
CA LEU A 22 -5.16 -9.72 -5.44
C LEU A 22 -6.11 -10.88 -5.75
N GLN A 23 -5.73 -12.04 -5.22
CA GLN A 23 -6.65 -13.15 -5.00
C GLN A 23 -6.93 -13.23 -3.50
N VAL A 24 -8.17 -13.01 -3.11
CA VAL A 24 -8.63 -13.07 -1.72
C VAL A 24 -9.23 -14.43 -1.45
N PHE A 25 -8.78 -15.07 -0.38
CA PHE A 25 -9.27 -16.38 0.04
C PHE A 25 -9.42 -16.52 1.57
N GLU A 26 -8.80 -15.62 2.35
CA GLU A 26 -8.99 -15.61 3.81
C GLU A 26 -10.38 -15.07 4.18
N PRO A 27 -11.15 -15.75 5.06
CA PRO A 27 -12.53 -15.37 5.39
C PRO A 27 -12.71 -13.92 5.85
N ARG A 28 -11.76 -13.39 6.64
CA ARG A 28 -11.78 -11.98 7.09
C ARG A 28 -11.75 -11.00 5.92
N TYR A 29 -10.92 -11.26 4.91
CA TYR A 29 -10.80 -10.40 3.75
C TYR A 29 -11.94 -10.63 2.75
N SER A 30 -12.56 -11.81 2.73
CA SER A 30 -13.84 -12.02 2.03
C SER A 30 -14.95 -11.15 2.62
N ALA A 31 -15.03 -11.05 3.95
CA ALA A 31 -15.96 -10.14 4.63
C ALA A 31 -15.62 -8.66 4.36
N LEU A 32 -14.33 -8.32 4.29
CA LEU A 32 -13.88 -6.98 3.88
C LEU A 32 -14.36 -6.67 2.46
N MET A 33 -14.15 -7.58 1.50
CA MET A 33 -14.58 -7.39 0.11
C MET A 33 -16.10 -7.20 -0.01
N ASN A 34 -16.90 -7.98 0.71
CA ASN A 34 -18.35 -7.79 0.74
C ASN A 34 -18.73 -6.38 1.21
N THR A 35 -18.05 -5.86 2.23
CA THR A 35 -18.30 -4.50 2.75
C THR A 35 -17.86 -3.43 1.77
N VAL A 36 -16.64 -3.55 1.23
CA VAL A 36 -16.06 -2.60 0.27
C VAL A 36 -16.94 -2.49 -0.98
N MET A 37 -17.39 -3.62 -1.52
CA MET A 37 -18.24 -3.65 -2.72
C MET A 37 -19.64 -3.09 -2.48
N ALA A 38 -20.12 -3.08 -1.24
CA ALA A 38 -21.42 -2.51 -0.86
C ALA A 38 -21.36 -1.01 -0.48
N THR A 39 -20.16 -0.43 -0.38
CA THR A 39 -19.95 0.93 0.12
C THR A 39 -19.22 1.82 -0.88
N THR A 40 -18.00 2.25 -0.59
CA THR A 40 -17.23 3.22 -1.39
C THR A 40 -16.38 2.57 -2.48
N GLN A 41 -16.28 1.24 -2.48
CA GLN A 41 -15.34 0.49 -3.34
C GLN A 41 -13.88 0.89 -3.10
N GLU A 42 -13.58 1.37 -1.89
CA GLU A 42 -12.25 1.78 -1.46
C GLU A 42 -11.86 1.06 -0.17
N PHE A 43 -10.56 0.76 -0.03
CA PHE A 43 -9.97 0.22 1.18
C PHE A 43 -8.53 0.72 1.34
N GLY A 44 -8.00 0.73 2.54
CA GLY A 44 -6.63 1.16 2.81
C GLY A 44 -5.65 0.01 2.68
N VAL A 45 -4.51 0.23 2.04
CA VAL A 45 -3.39 -0.71 2.00
C VAL A 45 -2.25 -0.14 2.83
N THR A 46 -1.77 -0.91 3.80
CA THR A 46 -0.58 -0.57 4.59
C THR A 46 0.44 -1.70 4.54
N LEU A 47 1.72 -1.34 4.68
CA LEU A 47 2.80 -2.31 4.82
C LEU A 47 2.77 -2.95 6.20
N ILE A 48 2.90 -4.27 6.27
CA ILE A 48 3.19 -5.00 7.51
C ILE A 48 4.69 -5.25 7.63
N GLU A 49 5.23 -5.07 8.84
CA GLU A 49 6.54 -5.60 9.16
C GLU A 49 6.47 -7.13 9.24
N ARG A 50 7.48 -7.82 8.68
CA ARG A 50 7.56 -9.28 8.74
C ARG A 50 8.37 -9.73 9.97
N GLY A 51 7.69 -10.36 10.93
CA GLY A 51 8.21 -11.09 12.10
C GLY A 51 7.24 -10.94 13.29
N ALA A 52 6.76 -11.96 14.02
CA ALA A 52 7.02 -13.39 14.07
C ALA A 52 5.72 -14.15 14.44
N GLU A 53 5.59 -15.38 13.91
CA GLU A 53 4.92 -16.56 14.47
C GLU A 53 3.72 -16.39 15.43
N VAL A 54 2.56 -16.92 15.02
CA VAL A 54 1.38 -17.24 15.85
C VAL A 54 0.85 -16.14 16.80
N GLY A 55 -0.11 -15.37 16.30
CA GLY A 55 -1.12 -14.72 17.15
C GLY A 55 -1.06 -13.19 17.19
N GLY A 56 -1.83 -12.54 16.31
CA GLY A 56 -2.50 -11.28 16.64
C GLY A 56 -1.63 -10.07 16.95
N GLY A 57 -0.69 -9.72 16.05
CA GLY A 57 0.06 -8.48 16.14
C GLY A 57 0.80 -8.15 14.85
N ASP A 58 0.10 -7.99 13.73
CA ASP A 58 0.70 -7.41 12.53
C ASP A 58 1.17 -5.99 12.89
N GLN A 59 2.48 -5.75 12.98
CA GLN A 59 2.99 -4.39 13.11
C GLN A 59 2.78 -3.68 11.78
N ARG A 60 1.68 -2.92 11.72
CA ARG A 60 1.21 -2.19 10.55
C ARG A 60 1.87 -0.82 10.55
N LEU A 61 2.48 -0.43 9.44
CA LEU A 61 3.07 0.89 9.34
C LEU A 61 1.97 1.97 9.28
N PRO A 62 2.25 3.17 9.82
CA PRO A 62 1.23 4.20 10.01
C PRO A 62 0.83 4.93 8.72
N VAL A 63 1.57 4.75 7.62
CA VAL A 63 1.25 5.37 6.32
C VAL A 63 0.91 4.30 5.29
N GLY A 64 -0.13 4.55 4.52
CA GLY A 64 -0.57 3.67 3.45
C GLY A 64 -1.14 4.42 2.26
N CYS A 65 -1.74 3.66 1.34
CA CYS A 65 -2.40 4.17 0.15
C CYS A 65 -3.81 3.61 0.04
N VAL A 66 -4.77 4.47 -0.27
CA VAL A 66 -6.14 4.07 -0.60
C VAL A 66 -6.12 3.32 -1.91
N ALA A 67 -6.71 2.13 -1.92
CA ALA A 67 -6.94 1.33 -3.10
C ALA A 67 -8.40 1.46 -3.52
N LYS A 68 -8.63 1.97 -4.73
CA LYS A 68 -9.95 2.02 -5.36
C LYS A 68 -10.14 0.81 -6.27
N VAL A 69 -11.18 0.03 -6.03
CA VAL A 69 -11.49 -1.16 -6.83
C VAL A 69 -11.82 -0.75 -8.27
N LEU A 70 -11.12 -1.34 -9.23
CA LEU A 70 -11.40 -1.24 -10.66
C LEU A 70 -12.27 -2.40 -11.14
N LEU A 71 -11.98 -3.59 -10.64
CA LEU A 71 -12.68 -4.83 -10.99
C LEU A 71 -12.66 -5.76 -9.78
N ALA A 72 -13.79 -6.39 -9.48
CA ALA A 72 -13.89 -7.44 -8.47
C ALA A 72 -14.83 -8.53 -8.98
N GLN A 73 -14.41 -9.79 -8.87
CA GLN A 73 -15.17 -10.94 -9.29
C GLN A 73 -15.16 -12.00 -8.19
N PRO A 74 -16.33 -12.44 -7.69
CA PRO A 74 -16.41 -13.59 -6.81
C PRO A 74 -16.14 -14.87 -7.60
N LEU A 75 -15.32 -15.74 -7.03
CA LEU A 75 -15.01 -17.06 -7.61
C LEU A 75 -15.80 -18.21 -6.95
N GLY A 76 -16.68 -17.89 -6.00
CA GLY A 76 -17.36 -18.87 -5.14
C GLY A 76 -16.55 -19.23 -3.89
N GLU A 77 -17.23 -19.78 -2.89
CA GLU A 77 -16.63 -20.20 -1.61
C GLU A 77 -15.88 -19.06 -0.88
N GLY A 78 -16.40 -17.83 -0.97
CA GLY A 78 -15.79 -16.65 -0.35
C GLY A 78 -14.51 -16.14 -1.04
N ARG A 79 -14.10 -16.73 -2.17
CA ARG A 79 -12.92 -16.26 -2.90
C ARG A 79 -13.25 -15.10 -3.84
N TRP A 80 -12.29 -14.19 -4.00
CA TRP A 80 -12.38 -13.07 -4.94
C TRP A 80 -11.10 -12.95 -5.77
N ILE A 81 -11.23 -12.50 -7.01
CA ILE A 81 -10.15 -11.83 -7.73
C ILE A 81 -10.52 -10.36 -7.83
N LEU A 82 -9.58 -9.47 -7.50
CA LEU A 82 -9.75 -8.05 -7.69
C LEU A 82 -8.55 -7.37 -8.34
N GLN A 83 -8.84 -6.27 -9.03
CA GLN A 83 -7.90 -5.25 -9.43
C GLN A 83 -8.30 -3.93 -8.79
N ALA A 84 -7.33 -3.21 -8.25
CA ALA A 84 -7.52 -1.89 -7.67
C ALA A 84 -6.40 -0.95 -8.10
N ILE A 85 -6.64 0.37 -8.02
CA ILE A 85 -5.63 1.40 -8.27
C ILE A 85 -5.38 2.20 -6.99
N GLY A 86 -4.11 2.49 -6.70
CA GLY A 86 -3.73 3.41 -5.63
C GLY A 86 -4.15 4.84 -5.96
N THR A 87 -4.83 5.53 -5.04
CA THR A 87 -5.31 6.91 -5.25
C THR A 87 -4.62 7.88 -4.29
N ASP A 88 -5.16 8.02 -3.08
CA ASP A 88 -4.67 8.92 -2.05
C ASP A 88 -3.69 8.19 -1.13
N ARG A 89 -2.79 8.95 -0.50
CA ARG A 89 -2.08 8.44 0.67
C ARG A 89 -2.91 8.72 1.91
N PHE A 90 -2.60 8.04 3.00
CA PHE A 90 -3.21 8.33 4.29
C PHE A 90 -2.23 8.07 5.43
N SER A 91 -2.47 8.71 6.57
CA SER A 91 -1.93 8.31 7.86
C SER A 91 -3.02 7.61 8.67
N VAL A 92 -2.65 6.59 9.41
CA VAL A 92 -3.50 5.97 10.42
C VAL A 92 -3.44 6.79 11.68
N ASP A 93 -4.61 7.25 12.13
CA ASP A 93 -4.74 7.97 13.39
C ASP A 93 -5.02 6.99 14.54
N GLU A 94 -5.91 6.03 14.30
CA GLU A 94 -6.26 4.99 15.28
C GLU A 94 -6.68 3.69 14.58
N TRP A 95 -6.15 2.56 15.04
CA TRP A 95 -6.67 1.24 14.69
C TRP A 95 -7.89 0.92 15.55
N LEU A 96 -9.01 0.59 14.90
CA LEU A 96 -10.25 0.19 15.56
C LEU A 96 -10.23 -1.31 15.88
N PRO A 97 -11.13 -1.80 16.78
CA PRO A 97 -11.27 -3.22 17.04
C PRO A 97 -11.47 -4.04 15.75
N GLU A 98 -10.65 -5.07 15.57
CA GLU A 98 -10.71 -5.98 14.43
C GLU A 98 -11.80 -7.02 14.66
N ASP A 99 -12.94 -6.85 13.98
CA ASP A 99 -13.99 -7.86 13.91
C ASP A 99 -14.89 -7.62 12.67
N PRO A 100 -14.80 -8.41 11.57
CA PRO A 100 -13.90 -9.56 11.36
C PRO A 100 -12.58 -9.20 10.65
N TYR A 101 -12.37 -7.94 10.24
CA TYR A 101 -11.19 -7.50 9.49
C TYR A 101 -10.62 -6.19 10.05
N PRO A 102 -9.36 -5.84 9.73
CA PRO A 102 -8.74 -4.60 10.21
C PRO A 102 -9.47 -3.36 9.72
N VAL A 103 -9.67 -2.39 10.61
CA VAL A 103 -10.30 -1.10 10.31
C VAL A 103 -9.49 -0.01 11.02
N ALA A 104 -9.38 1.16 10.41
CA ALA A 104 -8.70 2.30 11.02
C ALA A 104 -9.47 3.60 10.78
N THR A 105 -9.33 4.55 11.69
CA THR A 105 -9.53 5.96 11.36
C THR A 105 -8.28 6.48 10.67
N VAL A 106 -8.46 7.14 9.54
CA VAL A 106 -7.36 7.64 8.71
C VAL A 106 -7.55 9.09 8.32
N CYS A 107 -6.44 9.80 8.15
CA CYS A 107 -6.41 11.11 7.54
C CYS A 107 -5.82 10.99 6.14
N ARG A 108 -6.65 11.15 5.09
CA ARG A 108 -6.17 11.17 3.70
C ARG A 108 -5.35 12.42 3.43
N PHE A 109 -4.25 12.22 2.71
CA PHE A 109 -3.48 13.27 2.09
C PHE A 109 -3.02 12.82 0.70
N GLY A 110 -3.37 13.60 -0.31
CA GLY A 110 -3.04 13.25 -1.70
C GLY A 110 -1.53 13.30 -1.99
N PRO A 111 -1.12 12.87 -3.20
CA PRO A 111 -0.16 13.66 -3.95
C PRO A 111 -0.76 15.05 -4.20
N THR A 112 -0.07 16.10 -3.74
CA THR A 112 -0.62 17.47 -3.69
C THR A 112 -0.23 18.32 -4.90
N SER A 113 0.45 17.74 -5.90
CA SER A 113 0.98 18.47 -7.07
C SER A 113 1.24 17.55 -8.27
N ALA A 114 1.40 18.15 -9.45
CA ALA A 114 1.86 17.42 -10.65
C ALA A 114 3.26 16.81 -10.45
N GLU A 115 4.12 17.51 -9.71
CA GLU A 115 5.45 17.03 -9.32
C GLU A 115 5.36 15.73 -8.49
N ASP A 116 4.43 15.65 -7.54
CA ASP A 116 4.24 14.43 -6.74
C ASP A 116 3.84 13.25 -7.62
N ALA A 117 2.94 13.47 -8.58
CA ALA A 117 2.50 12.43 -9.51
C ALA A 117 3.68 11.88 -10.34
N GLU A 118 4.56 12.75 -10.84
CA GLU A 118 5.78 12.33 -11.56
C GLU A 118 6.74 11.52 -10.67
N LEU A 119 6.95 11.94 -9.43
CA LEU A 119 7.81 11.21 -8.49
C LEU A 119 7.27 9.81 -8.19
N PHE A 120 5.96 9.67 -8.01
CA PHE A 120 5.33 8.36 -7.83
C PHE A 120 5.41 7.50 -9.10
N GLU A 121 5.26 8.10 -10.29
CA GLU A 121 5.43 7.37 -11.55
C GLU A 121 6.83 6.75 -11.66
N VAL A 122 7.87 7.55 -11.38
CA VAL A 122 9.25 7.07 -11.40
C VAL A 122 9.43 5.98 -10.35
N ALA A 123 8.95 6.18 -9.11
CA ALA A 123 9.07 5.18 -8.06
C ALA A 123 8.41 3.83 -8.43
N ARG A 124 7.21 3.86 -9.03
CA ARG A 124 6.46 2.64 -9.42
C ARG A 124 7.11 1.85 -10.55
N THR A 125 7.81 2.53 -11.44
CA THR A 125 8.47 1.91 -12.60
C THR A 125 9.93 1.56 -12.32
N SER A 126 10.42 1.89 -11.13
CA SER A 126 11.79 1.64 -10.69
C SER A 126 11.89 0.38 -9.82
N PRO A 127 12.99 -0.39 -9.92
CA PRO A 127 13.21 -1.60 -9.13
C PRO A 127 13.78 -1.25 -7.74
N ILE A 128 13.05 -0.44 -6.98
CA ILE A 128 13.42 -0.03 -5.61
C ILE A 128 12.94 -1.06 -4.58
N SER A 129 13.53 -1.06 -3.38
CA SER A 129 13.11 -1.96 -2.31
C SER A 129 11.74 -1.59 -1.75
N THR A 130 11.06 -2.53 -1.07
CA THR A 130 9.81 -2.27 -0.35
C THR A 130 9.97 -1.16 0.68
N LEU A 131 11.11 -1.10 1.37
CA LEU A 131 11.37 -0.08 2.39
C LEU A 131 11.59 1.30 1.77
N ASP A 132 12.27 1.37 0.62
CA ASP A 132 12.41 2.62 -0.13
C ASP A 132 11.05 3.11 -0.64
N ALA A 133 10.24 2.22 -1.19
CA ALA A 133 8.88 2.53 -1.64
C ALA A 133 8.03 3.06 -0.48
N TYR A 134 8.13 2.44 0.70
CA TYR A 134 7.45 2.95 1.90
C TYR A 134 7.96 4.33 2.30
N SER A 135 9.27 4.56 2.30
CA SER A 135 9.86 5.85 2.65
C SER A 135 9.40 6.96 1.69
N ILE A 136 9.33 6.66 0.39
CA ILE A 136 8.80 7.55 -0.66
C ILE A 136 7.31 7.83 -0.43
N LEU A 137 6.53 6.80 -0.10
CA LEU A 137 5.10 6.94 0.24
C LEU A 137 4.92 7.82 1.47
N ALA A 138 5.72 7.62 2.52
CA ALA A 138 5.63 8.32 3.81
C ALA A 138 6.20 9.74 3.78
N ALA A 139 6.94 10.13 2.74
CA ALA A 139 7.54 11.45 2.66
C ALA A 139 6.50 12.59 2.73
N GLU A 140 6.67 13.49 3.69
CA GLU A 140 5.74 14.59 3.97
C GLU A 140 5.67 15.65 2.87
N ASN A 141 6.72 15.78 2.06
CA ASN A 141 6.81 16.76 0.98
C ASN A 141 7.60 16.25 -0.24
N SER A 142 7.44 16.95 -1.37
CA SER A 142 8.06 16.57 -2.66
C SER A 142 9.59 16.62 -2.63
N GLN A 143 10.19 17.54 -1.86
CA GLN A 143 11.64 17.66 -1.73
C GLN A 143 12.25 16.42 -1.07
N LEU A 144 11.69 15.97 0.06
CA LEU A 144 12.14 14.76 0.74
C LEU A 144 11.89 13.53 -0.13
N ARG A 145 10.72 13.44 -0.78
CA ARG A 145 10.40 12.32 -1.66
C ARG A 145 11.38 12.18 -2.80
N ARG A 146 11.74 13.29 -3.44
CA ARG A 146 12.76 13.34 -4.50
C ARG A 146 14.11 12.85 -3.98
N LYS A 147 14.54 13.31 -2.81
CA LYS A 147 15.80 12.89 -2.19
C LYS A 147 15.82 11.37 -1.94
N LEU A 148 14.73 10.84 -1.38
CA LEU A 148 14.59 9.41 -1.11
C LEU A 148 14.59 8.58 -2.40
N LEU A 149 13.85 9.01 -3.42
CA LEU A 149 13.84 8.36 -4.72
C LEU A 149 15.24 8.34 -5.35
N HIS A 150 15.96 9.47 -5.33
CA HIS A 150 17.33 9.52 -5.84
C HIS A 150 18.26 8.57 -5.08
N SER A 151 18.17 8.54 -3.76
CA SER A 151 18.96 7.62 -2.92
C SER A 151 18.66 6.15 -3.24
N ALA A 152 17.38 5.80 -3.41
CA ALA A 152 16.95 4.44 -3.72
C ALA A 152 17.47 3.98 -5.09
N LEU A 153 17.44 4.88 -6.10
CA LEU A 153 17.97 4.59 -7.43
C LEU A 153 19.49 4.40 -7.43
N ALA A 154 20.22 5.23 -6.69
CA ALA A 154 21.67 5.09 -6.55
C ALA A 154 22.04 3.72 -5.93
N HIS A 155 21.31 3.30 -4.89
CA HIS A 155 21.52 1.99 -4.26
C HIS A 155 21.33 0.82 -5.25
N VAL A 156 20.31 0.90 -6.10
CA VAL A 156 20.06 -0.11 -7.15
C VAL A 156 21.22 -0.17 -8.15
N GLU A 157 21.76 0.98 -8.54
CA GLU A 157 22.88 1.05 -9.49
C GLU A 157 24.16 0.46 -8.89
N GLU A 158 24.45 0.76 -7.62
CA GLU A 158 25.58 0.18 -6.88
C GLU A 158 25.51 -1.36 -6.84
N LEU A 159 24.33 -1.91 -6.50
CA LEU A 159 24.12 -3.36 -6.50
C LEU A 159 24.34 -3.99 -7.89
N ARG A 160 23.84 -3.33 -8.95
CA ARG A 160 24.04 -3.78 -10.34
C ARG A 160 25.49 -3.70 -10.79
N GLN A 161 26.26 -2.73 -10.30
CA GLN A 161 27.69 -2.63 -10.57
C GLN A 161 28.47 -3.72 -9.85
N ALA A 162 28.18 -3.96 -8.57
CA ALA A 162 28.80 -5.03 -7.79
C ALA A 162 28.56 -6.42 -8.42
N GLN A 163 27.33 -6.70 -8.87
CA GLN A 163 27.00 -7.95 -9.55
C GLN A 163 27.77 -8.14 -10.87
N ARG A 164 28.00 -7.08 -11.64
CA ARG A 164 28.78 -7.14 -12.89
C ARG A 164 30.28 -7.32 -12.68
N GLN A 165 30.81 -6.91 -11.53
CA GLN A 165 32.22 -7.09 -11.20
C GLN A 165 32.54 -8.51 -10.73
N TRP A 166 31.51 -9.27 -10.29
CA TRP A 166 31.65 -10.58 -9.64
C TRP A 166 31.00 -11.72 -10.45
N GLY A 167 30.46 -11.43 -11.63
CA GLY A 167 29.88 -12.40 -12.58
C GLY A 167 30.65 -12.41 -13.89
#